data_AF-A0A1G1XYU6-F1
#
_entry.id   AF-A0A1G1XYU6-F1
#
_cell.length_a   1.000
_cell.length_b   1.000
_cell.length_c   1.000
_cell.angle_alpha   90.00
_cell.angle_beta   90.00
_cell.angle_gamma   90.00
#
_symmetry.space_group_name_H-M   'P 1'
#
loop_
_entity.id
_entity.type
_entity.pdbx_description
1 polymer ?
#
loop_
_entity_poly.entity_id
_entity_poly.type
_entity_poly.pdbx_seq_one_letter_code
_entity_poly.pdbx_strand_id
1 'polypeptide(L)'
;MQRFLLVIIVSSFIFGFSRMAEAVGVAVKPKEINLAVAAGEKAKTEFLVINSTGEPAIYQVILDGQNSAIKIQPSEFLLASGQSQIIKIAARFFWPKNYSGLISVIARPPGASGLITGSGVKLPIRIEVYGRPWILLSVSIIFCCLLIVFVVFLKKKVRF
;
A
#
# COMPACT_ATOMS: atom_id res chain seq x y z
N MET A 1 -5.73 -60.33 18.23
CA MET A 1 -6.92 -59.49 17.99
C MET A 1 -6.85 -58.13 18.70
N GLN A 2 -6.56 -58.09 20.00
CA GLN A 2 -6.54 -56.85 20.81
C GLN A 2 -5.55 -55.76 20.34
N ARG A 3 -4.36 -56.13 19.86
CA ARG A 3 -3.36 -55.17 19.31
C ARG A 3 -3.81 -54.51 18.00
N PHE A 4 -4.57 -55.22 17.16
CA PHE A 4 -5.10 -54.70 15.90
C PHE A 4 -6.22 -53.67 16.16
N LEU A 5 -7.04 -53.93 17.17
CA LEU A 5 -8.13 -53.05 17.60
C LEU A 5 -7.57 -51.72 18.16
N LEU A 6 -6.46 -51.79 18.89
CA LEU A 6 -5.76 -50.61 19.42
C LEU A 6 -5.19 -49.72 18.30
N VAL A 7 -4.62 -50.32 17.25
CA VAL A 7 -4.10 -49.58 16.08
C VAL A 7 -5.23 -48.88 15.31
N ILE A 8 -6.39 -49.53 15.15
CA ILE A 8 -7.55 -48.93 14.46
C ILE A 8 -8.12 -47.76 15.28
N ILE A 9 -8.21 -47.89 16.61
CA ILE A 9 -8.68 -46.82 17.49
C ILE A 9 -7.71 -45.61 17.43
N VAL A 10 -6.41 -45.86 17.55
CA VAL A 10 -5.39 -44.79 17.49
C VAL A 10 -5.38 -44.11 16.12
N SER A 11 -5.45 -44.88 15.03
CA SER A 11 -5.55 -44.36 13.68
C SER A 11 -6.82 -43.51 13.49
N SER A 12 -7.99 -44.01 13.92
CA SER A 12 -9.25 -43.28 13.79
C SER A 12 -9.27 -42.00 14.64
N PHE A 13 -8.59 -42.00 15.79
CA PHE A 13 -8.44 -40.81 16.61
C PHE A 13 -7.56 -39.76 15.92
N ILE A 14 -6.42 -40.15 15.35
CA ILE A 14 -5.51 -39.23 14.64
C ILE A 14 -6.17 -38.62 13.40
N PHE A 15 -6.94 -39.40 12.62
CA PHE A 15 -7.64 -38.89 11.44
C PHE A 15 -8.88 -38.04 11.78
N GLY A 16 -9.51 -38.24 12.94
CA GLY A 16 -10.68 -37.46 13.38
C GLY A 16 -10.40 -35.98 13.66
N PHE A 17 -9.18 -35.63 14.08
CA PHE A 17 -8.79 -34.24 14.40
C PHE A 17 -8.35 -33.41 13.18
N SER A 18 -8.31 -33.98 11.99
CA SER A 18 -7.81 -33.31 10.78
C SER A 18 -8.72 -32.20 10.21
N ARG A 19 -9.94 -32.02 10.76
CA ARG A 19 -10.97 -31.11 10.20
C ARG A 19 -10.99 -29.69 10.78
N MET A 20 -10.02 -29.31 11.62
CA MET A 20 -9.99 -27.98 12.28
C MET A 20 -8.87 -27.07 11.77
N ALA A 21 -8.47 -27.21 10.50
CA ALA A 21 -7.55 -26.26 9.87
C ALA A 21 -8.36 -25.22 9.09
N GLU A 22 -8.66 -24.08 9.73
CA GLU A 22 -9.19 -22.90 9.05
C GLU A 22 -8.02 -22.19 8.36
N ALA A 23 -8.03 -22.18 7.03
CA ALA A 23 -7.07 -21.44 6.23
C ALA A 23 -7.73 -20.14 5.76
N VAL A 24 -7.12 -19.01 6.11
CA VAL A 24 -7.52 -17.70 5.58
C VAL A 24 -6.73 -17.42 4.30
N GLY A 25 -7.39 -16.85 3.31
CA GLY A 25 -6.82 -16.59 1.99
C GLY A 25 -7.12 -15.16 1.56
N VAL A 26 -6.14 -14.56 0.89
CA VAL A 26 -6.23 -13.21 0.38
C VAL A 26 -5.73 -13.18 -1.05
N ALA A 27 -6.53 -12.57 -1.92
CA ALA A 27 -6.12 -12.23 -3.27
C ALA A 27 -6.13 -10.72 -3.46
N VAL A 28 -5.14 -10.21 -4.19
CA VAL A 28 -4.97 -8.77 -4.42
C VAL A 28 -4.82 -8.53 -5.92
N LYS A 29 -5.49 -7.50 -6.44
CA LYS A 29 -5.41 -7.11 -7.85
C LYS A 29 -5.30 -5.58 -7.96
N PRO A 30 -4.35 -5.03 -8.74
CA PRO A 30 -3.33 -5.71 -9.57
C PRO A 30 -2.18 -6.32 -8.74
N LYS A 31 -1.25 -7.01 -9.41
CA LYS A 31 -0.03 -7.60 -8.81
C LYS A 31 0.99 -6.53 -8.38
N GLU A 32 0.98 -5.38 -9.04
CA GLU A 32 1.85 -4.25 -8.76
C GLU A 32 1.16 -2.95 -9.15
N ILE A 33 1.55 -1.85 -8.50
CA ILE A 33 1.03 -0.52 -8.77
C ILE A 33 2.18 0.34 -9.30
N ASN A 34 2.05 0.84 -10.52
CA ASN A 34 3.00 1.76 -11.13
C ASN A 34 2.28 3.08 -11.44
N LEU A 35 2.75 4.18 -10.87
CA LEU A 35 2.17 5.51 -11.06
C LEU A 35 3.24 6.50 -11.51
N ALA A 36 2.90 7.36 -12.46
CA ALA A 36 3.70 8.51 -12.85
C ALA A 36 2.90 9.79 -12.57
N VAL A 37 3.47 10.71 -11.80
CA VAL A 37 2.79 11.94 -11.36
C VAL A 37 3.73 13.14 -11.37
N ALA A 38 3.21 14.32 -11.70
CA ALA A 38 4.00 15.55 -11.60
C ALA A 38 4.25 15.92 -10.13
N ALA A 39 5.43 16.48 -9.85
CA ALA A 39 5.75 17.06 -8.55
C ALA A 39 4.68 18.08 -8.11
N GLY A 40 4.15 17.91 -6.90
CA GLY A 40 3.11 18.74 -6.30
C GLY A 40 1.67 18.28 -6.57
N GLU A 41 1.45 17.34 -7.49
CA GLU A 41 0.14 16.77 -7.80
C GLU A 41 -0.23 15.61 -6.87
N LYS A 42 -1.54 15.33 -6.78
CA LYS A 42 -2.08 14.21 -6.00
C LYS A 42 -2.12 12.97 -6.89
N ALA A 43 -1.29 11.97 -6.59
CA ALA A 43 -1.43 10.64 -7.16
C ALA A 43 -2.60 9.93 -6.47
N LYS A 44 -3.51 9.36 -7.26
CA LYS A 44 -4.63 8.54 -6.77
C LYS A 44 -4.65 7.24 -7.55
N THR A 45 -4.81 6.13 -6.85
CA THR A 45 -5.03 4.82 -7.45
C THR A 45 -5.88 3.98 -6.53
N GLU A 46 -6.35 2.85 -7.03
CA GLU A 46 -7.07 1.87 -6.25
C GLU A 46 -6.58 0.46 -6.56
N PHE A 47 -6.79 -0.44 -5.61
CA PHE A 47 -6.58 -1.87 -5.78
C PHE A 47 -7.67 -2.65 -5.06
N LEU A 48 -7.91 -3.86 -5.53
CA LEU A 48 -8.95 -4.74 -5.04
C LEU A 48 -8.33 -5.77 -4.10
N VAL A 49 -8.95 -5.94 -2.93
CA VAL A 49 -8.68 -7.04 -2.00
C VAL A 49 -9.88 -7.97 -2.04
N ILE A 50 -9.63 -9.26 -2.21
CA ILE A 50 -10.66 -10.30 -2.33
C ILE A 50 -10.45 -11.34 -1.25
N ASN A 51 -11.53 -11.70 -0.58
CA ASN A 51 -11.57 -12.89 0.26
C ASN A 51 -11.72 -14.13 -0.61
N SER A 52 -10.67 -14.93 -0.69
CA SER A 52 -10.64 -16.15 -1.51
C SER A 52 -11.08 -17.40 -0.75
N THR A 53 -11.55 -17.27 0.50
CA THR A 53 -11.94 -18.40 1.35
C THR A 53 -13.43 -18.43 1.62
N GLY A 54 -13.88 -19.59 2.13
CA GLY A 54 -15.29 -19.86 2.43
C GLY A 54 -15.84 -19.13 3.66
N GLU A 55 -15.00 -18.42 4.41
CA GLU A 55 -15.29 -17.87 5.74
C GLU A 55 -15.02 -16.36 5.80
N PRO A 56 -15.74 -15.61 6.65
CA PRO A 56 -15.47 -14.18 6.83
C PRO A 56 -14.10 -13.95 7.48
N ALA A 57 -13.41 -12.88 7.08
CA ALA A 57 -12.11 -12.51 7.63
C ALA A 57 -11.96 -10.98 7.76
N ILE A 58 -11.14 -10.57 8.74
CA ILE A 58 -10.72 -9.18 8.94
C ILE A 58 -9.44 -8.98 8.15
N TYR A 59 -9.42 -7.95 7.31
CA TYR A 59 -8.31 -7.57 6.47
C TYR A 59 -7.72 -6.26 6.95
N GLN A 60 -6.40 -6.22 7.10
CA GLN A 60 -5.64 -5.05 7.47
C GLN A 60 -4.65 -4.71 6.36
N VAL A 61 -4.61 -3.44 5.96
CA VAL A 61 -3.73 -2.92 4.91
C VAL A 61 -2.76 -1.94 5.54
N ILE A 62 -1.48 -2.27 5.44
CA ILE A 62 -0.39 -1.52 6.07
C ILE A 62 0.65 -1.19 5.00
N LEU A 63 1.23 0.01 5.08
CA LEU A 63 2.39 0.35 4.29
C LEU A 63 3.66 -0.11 5.02
N ASP A 64 4.48 -0.93 4.36
CA ASP A 64 5.77 -1.36 4.90
C ASP A 64 6.75 -0.17 4.82
N GLY A 65 6.98 0.46 5.96
CA GLY A 65 7.86 1.62 6.12
C GLY A 65 7.10 2.90 6.47
N GLN A 66 7.81 3.86 7.07
CA GLN A 66 7.22 5.14 7.44
C GLN A 66 7.29 6.11 6.25
N ASN A 67 6.21 6.18 5.46
CA ASN A 67 6.05 7.23 4.46
C ASN A 67 4.70 7.94 4.63
N SER A 68 4.70 9.01 5.43
CA SER A 68 3.51 9.81 5.75
C SER A 68 2.87 10.49 4.53
N ALA A 69 3.56 10.51 3.39
CA ALA A 69 3.05 11.06 2.14
C ALA A 69 2.00 10.16 1.45
N ILE A 70 1.90 8.88 1.83
CA ILE A 70 0.97 7.91 1.25
C ILE A 70 -0.15 7.62 2.27
N LYS A 71 -1.40 7.81 1.84
CA LYS A 71 -2.60 7.50 2.62
C LYS A 71 -3.36 6.35 1.97
N ILE A 72 -3.80 5.39 2.79
CA ILE A 72 -4.54 4.20 2.36
C ILE A 72 -5.87 4.17 3.11
N GLN A 73 -6.98 4.00 2.38
CA GLN A 73 -8.33 3.95 2.97
C GLN A 73 -9.23 2.96 2.21
N PRO A 74 -9.98 2.08 2.91
CA PRO A 74 -9.87 1.78 4.34
C PRO A 74 -8.56 1.04 4.68
N SER A 75 -8.06 1.18 5.91
CA SER A 75 -6.89 0.45 6.42
C SER A 75 -7.27 -0.87 7.09
N GLU A 76 -8.51 -1.02 7.54
CA GLU A 76 -9.04 -2.24 8.14
C GLU A 76 -10.51 -2.40 7.77
N PHE A 77 -10.93 -3.62 7.45
CA PHE A 77 -12.30 -3.92 7.04
C PHE A 77 -12.57 -5.42 7.17
N LEU A 78 -13.85 -5.78 7.30
CA LEU A 78 -14.30 -7.17 7.32
C LEU A 78 -14.87 -7.53 5.94
N LEU A 79 -14.44 -8.67 5.40
CA LEU A 79 -15.01 -9.23 4.17
C LEU A 79 -15.69 -10.56 4.49
N ALA A 80 -16.92 -10.71 4.01
CA ALA A 80 -17.58 -12.00 3.94
C ALA A 80 -16.90 -12.91 2.89
N SER A 81 -17.25 -14.19 2.94
CA SER A 81 -16.80 -15.21 1.97
C SER A 81 -17.03 -14.76 0.53
N GLY A 82 -15.99 -14.85 -0.30
CA GLY A 82 -16.03 -14.48 -1.72
C GLY A 82 -16.22 -12.99 -2.01
N GLN A 83 -16.31 -12.11 -1.00
CA GLN A 83 -16.47 -10.68 -1.22
C GLN A 83 -15.14 -9.97 -1.48
N SER A 84 -15.26 -8.77 -2.06
CA SER A 84 -14.13 -7.92 -2.40
C SER A 84 -14.33 -6.49 -1.96
N GLN A 85 -13.25 -5.82 -1.56
CA GLN A 85 -13.24 -4.41 -1.18
C GLN A 85 -12.24 -3.64 -2.05
N ILE A 86 -12.64 -2.45 -2.49
CA ILE A 86 -11.75 -1.50 -3.16
C ILE A 86 -11.04 -0.65 -2.12
N ILE A 87 -9.72 -0.61 -2.22
CA ILE A 87 -8.83 0.17 -1.36
C ILE A 87 -8.26 1.33 -2.17
N LYS A 88 -8.45 2.54 -1.65
CA LYS A 88 -8.00 3.78 -2.28
C LYS A 88 -6.65 4.20 -1.69
N ILE A 89 -5.71 4.50 -2.57
CA ILE A 89 -4.41 5.04 -2.23
C ILE A 89 -4.35 6.46 -2.77
N ALA A 90 -3.97 7.40 -1.90
CA ALA A 90 -3.70 8.78 -2.27
C ALA A 90 -2.32 9.17 -1.77
N ALA A 91 -1.48 9.70 -2.65
CA ALA A 91 -0.16 10.18 -2.29
C ALA A 91 0.12 11.57 -2.88
N ARG A 92 0.96 12.34 -2.20
CA ARG A 92 1.42 13.65 -2.71
C ARG A 92 2.90 13.84 -2.42
N PHE A 93 3.67 14.03 -3.47
CA PHE A 93 5.12 14.26 -3.39
C PHE A 93 5.47 15.61 -4.00
N PHE A 94 6.35 16.35 -3.34
CA PHE A 94 6.77 17.68 -3.81
C PHE A 94 8.11 17.64 -4.54
N TRP A 95 8.93 16.63 -4.29
CA TRP A 95 10.26 16.52 -4.86
C TRP A 95 10.26 15.51 -6.00
N PRO A 96 10.87 15.83 -7.15
CA PRO A 96 11.01 14.89 -8.24
C PRO A 96 11.97 13.77 -7.83
N LYS A 97 11.42 12.57 -7.63
CA LYS A 97 12.15 11.37 -7.19
C LYS A 97 11.28 10.13 -7.44
N ASN A 98 11.95 8.99 -7.61
CA ASN A 98 11.28 7.69 -7.63
C ASN A 98 11.09 7.17 -6.19
N TYR A 99 9.84 6.84 -5.86
CA TYR A 99 9.46 6.24 -4.60
C TYR A 99 9.02 4.80 -4.82
N SER A 100 9.59 3.87 -4.07
CA SER A 100 9.21 2.46 -4.07
C SER A 100 8.83 2.02 -2.67
N GLY A 101 7.80 1.20 -2.55
CA GLY A 101 7.35 0.64 -1.28
C GLY A 101 6.63 -0.69 -1.45
N LEU A 102 6.27 -1.29 -0.33
CA LEU A 102 5.47 -2.50 -0.27
C LEU A 102 4.23 -2.22 0.57
N ILE A 103 3.07 -2.66 0.11
CA ILE A 103 1.82 -2.62 0.87
C ILE A 103 1.53 -4.05 1.31
N SER A 104 1.46 -4.28 2.61
CA SER A 104 1.10 -5.57 3.19
C SER A 104 -0.41 -5.62 3.43
N VAL A 105 -1.07 -6.59 2.81
CA VAL A 105 -2.46 -6.94 3.09
C VAL A 105 -2.46 -8.20 3.93
N ILE A 106 -2.95 -8.12 5.16
CA ILE A 106 -2.94 -9.21 6.14
C ILE A 106 -4.38 -9.60 6.45
N ALA A 107 -4.69 -10.88 6.37
CA ALA A 107 -6.00 -11.43 6.65
C ALA A 107 -5.96 -12.26 7.94
N ARG A 108 -6.95 -12.07 8.80
CA ARG A 108 -7.11 -12.77 10.09
C ARG A 108 -8.56 -13.24 10.28
N PRO A 109 -8.79 -14.42 10.87
CA PRO A 109 -10.15 -14.86 11.18
C PRO A 109 -10.76 -14.00 12.31
N PRO A 110 -12.06 -13.71 12.26
CA PRO A 110 -12.76 -12.96 13.30
C PRO A 110 -12.90 -13.83 14.56
N GLY A 111 -12.34 -13.38 15.70
CA GLY A 111 -12.47 -14.10 16.99
C GLY A 111 -11.40 -15.16 17.27
N ALA A 112 -10.25 -15.09 16.60
CA ALA A 112 -9.19 -16.09 16.71
C ALA A 112 -8.66 -16.24 18.16
N SER A 113 -8.96 -17.39 18.78
CA SER A 113 -8.51 -17.79 20.13
C SER A 113 -7.61 -19.05 20.11
N GLY A 114 -7.23 -19.53 18.92
CA GLY A 114 -6.49 -20.79 18.68
C GLY A 114 -5.19 -20.60 17.87
N LEU A 115 -4.72 -21.65 17.18
CA LEU A 115 -3.50 -21.61 16.35
C LEU A 115 -3.76 -20.82 15.05
N ILE A 116 -3.47 -19.52 15.08
CA ILE A 116 -3.84 -18.56 14.03
C ILE A 116 -2.86 -18.64 12.87
N THR A 117 -3.27 -19.22 11.74
CA THR A 117 -2.51 -19.11 10.49
C THR A 117 -3.03 -17.90 9.71
N GLY A 118 -2.44 -16.72 9.95
CA GLY A 118 -2.72 -15.53 9.16
C GLY A 118 -2.13 -15.67 7.75
N SER A 119 -2.85 -15.17 6.75
CA SER A 119 -2.35 -15.10 5.37
C SER A 119 -2.12 -13.65 4.99
N GLY A 120 -1.07 -13.40 4.21
CA GLY A 120 -0.74 -12.05 3.79
C GLY A 120 -0.10 -12.01 2.41
N VAL A 121 -0.41 -10.94 1.67
CA VAL A 121 0.16 -10.66 0.37
C VAL A 121 0.84 -9.30 0.41
N LYS A 122 2.05 -9.24 -0.17
CA LYS A 122 2.79 -8.00 -0.37
C LYS A 122 2.58 -7.49 -1.78
N LEU A 123 2.09 -6.26 -1.89
CA LEU A 123 1.84 -5.54 -3.13
C LEU A 123 2.91 -4.46 -3.34
N PRO A 124 3.80 -4.61 -4.33
CA PRO A 124 4.77 -3.58 -4.69
C PRO A 124 4.09 -2.34 -5.26
N ILE A 125 4.53 -1.17 -4.80
CA ILE A 125 4.11 0.13 -5.33
C ILE A 125 5.33 0.93 -5.77
N ARG A 126 5.27 1.48 -6.99
CA ARG A 126 6.28 2.36 -7.58
C ARG A 126 5.60 3.65 -8.02
N ILE A 127 6.14 4.78 -7.58
CA ILE A 127 5.64 6.11 -7.89
C ILE A 127 6.81 6.93 -8.44
N GLU A 128 6.75 7.21 -9.73
CA GLU A 128 7.68 8.10 -10.42
C GLU A 128 7.15 9.53 -10.36
N VAL A 129 7.93 10.41 -9.74
CA VAL A 129 7.57 11.83 -9.60
C VAL A 129 8.44 12.65 -10.52
N TYR A 130 7.87 13.18 -11.60
CA TYR A 130 8.62 13.99 -12.57
C TYR A 130 8.53 15.48 -12.22
N GLY A 131 9.64 16.18 -12.43
CA GLY A 131 9.73 17.62 -12.23
C GLY A 131 9.09 18.39 -13.39
N ARG A 132 8.55 19.58 -13.11
CA ARG A 132 8.12 20.53 -14.14
C ARG A 132 9.24 21.53 -14.42
N PRO A 133 10.09 21.32 -15.45
CA PRO A 133 11.26 22.16 -15.70
C PRO A 133 10.91 23.63 -15.96
N TRP A 134 9.70 23.90 -16.46
CA TRP A 134 9.24 25.25 -16.78
C TRP A 134 9.07 26.15 -15.55
N ILE A 135 8.83 25.58 -14.37
CA ILE A 135 8.75 26.35 -13.11
C ILE A 135 10.13 26.89 -12.71
N LEU A 136 11.19 26.11 -12.92
CA LEU A 136 12.56 26.56 -12.64
C LEU A 136 12.98 27.65 -13.63
N LEU A 137 12.60 27.51 -14.90
CA LEU A 137 12.85 28.53 -15.93
C LEU A 137 12.11 29.84 -15.61
N SER A 138 10.84 29.77 -15.21
CA SER A 138 10.07 30.98 -14.89
C SER A 138 10.64 31.72 -13.67
N VAL A 139 11.03 31.00 -12.62
CA VAL A 139 11.68 31.60 -11.43
C VAL A 139 13.02 32.25 -11.80
N SER A 140 13.82 31.59 -12.65
CA SER A 140 15.10 32.14 -13.11
C SER A 140 14.91 33.43 -13.92
N ILE A 141 13.92 33.47 -14.82
CA ILE A 141 13.59 34.65 -15.62
C ILE A 141 13.15 35.81 -14.71
N ILE A 142 12.26 35.57 -13.75
CA ILE A 142 11.79 36.58 -12.80
C ILE A 142 12.96 37.13 -11.98
N PHE A 143 13.84 36.26 -11.49
CA PHE A 143 15.03 36.66 -10.73
C PHE A 143 16.00 37.49 -11.59
N CYS A 144 16.20 37.11 -12.86
CA CYS A 144 17.03 37.86 -13.80
C CYS A 144 16.45 39.27 -14.07
N CYS A 145 15.13 39.37 -14.28
CA CYS A 145 14.44 40.66 -14.42
C CYS A 145 14.60 41.54 -13.17
N LEU A 146 14.43 40.97 -11.97
CA LEU A 146 14.62 41.69 -10.70
C LEU A 146 16.06 42.19 -10.53
N LEU A 147 17.07 41.38 -10.89
CA LEU A 147 18.47 41.80 -10.85
C LEU A 147 18.76 42.95 -11.82
N ILE A 148 18.20 42.92 -13.03
CA ILE A 148 18.36 44.02 -14.00
C ILE A 148 17.78 45.32 -13.44
N VAL A 149 16.56 45.27 -12.89
CA VAL A 149 15.93 46.45 -12.26
C VAL A 149 16.78 46.96 -11.09
N PHE A 150 17.27 46.06 -10.24
CA PHE A 150 18.10 46.42 -9.09
C PHE A 150 19.41 47.11 -9.53
N VAL A 151 20.09 46.59 -10.55
CA VAL A 151 21.30 47.21 -11.12
C VAL A 151 21.02 48.59 -11.70
N VAL A 152 19.90 48.78 -12.39
CA VAL A 152 19.48 50.09 -12.92
C VAL A 152 19.23 51.08 -11.78
N PHE A 153 18.58 50.65 -10.69
CA PHE A 153 18.37 51.49 -9.51
C PHE A 153 19.68 51.88 -8.82
N LEU A 154 20.64 50.95 -8.68
CA LEU A 154 21.96 51.26 -8.13
C LEU A 154 22.72 52.26 -9.00
N LYS A 155 22.72 52.10 -10.33
CA LYS A 155 23.35 53.05 -11.25
C LYS A 155 22.71 54.45 -11.22
N LYS A 156 21.41 54.54 -10.92
CA LYS A 156 20.72 55.83 -10.79
C LYS A 156 21.06 56.54 -9.48
N LYS A 157 21.30 55.79 -8.40
CA LYS A 157 21.67 56.33 -7.08
C LYS A 157 23.14 56.79 -6.97
N VAL A 158 24.05 56.18 -7.72
CA VAL A 158 25.49 56.53 -7.73
C VAL A 158 25.81 57.77 -8.61
N ARG A 159 24.86 58.21 -9.45
CA ARG A 159 25.06 59.32 -10.39
C ARG A 159 24.51 60.68 -9.90
N PHE A 160 24.24 60.79 -8.61
CA PHE A 160 23.96 62.04 -7.87
C PHE A 160 25.10 62.27 -6.88
#